data_AF-A0A0S3UDS7-F1
#
_entry.id   AF-A0A0S3UDS7-F1
#
_cell.length_a   1.000
_cell.length_b   1.000
_cell.length_c   1.000
_cell.angle_alpha   90.00
_cell.angle_beta   90.00
_cell.angle_gamma   90.00
#
_symmetry.space_group_name_H-M   'P 1'
#
loop_
_entity.id
_entity.type
_entity.pdbx_description
1 polymer ?
#
loop_
_entity_poly.entity_id
_entity_poly.type
_entity_poly.pdbx_seq_one_letter_code
_entity_poly.pdbx_strand_id
1 'polypeptide(L)'
;MQWYVRHQWQIDLLILGRFGMIGKTIVRGWQLGKTMPAIRRVFLFDAIAIVLVQTSCLTVAVLTHHLWRYLVFWLILERVIGVLIQARDHLEHYGMWSQAAGHQLTQLYSSRNLAMHPMVAWLVGGLNYHSVHHAFPSIPFNRLPEAFIRVETVLQQHHLPALTVGCGYVEETRRLSAQPSVIEVDPSNHLTGRYSILNL
;
A
#
# COMPACT_ATOMS: atom_id res chain seq x y z
N MET A 1 -23.94 -0.79 -4.35
CA MET A 1 -22.69 -0.57 -3.59
C MET A 1 -22.30 -1.76 -2.71
N GLN A 2 -23.21 -2.30 -1.87
CA GLN A 2 -22.89 -3.39 -0.92
C GLN A 2 -22.31 -4.67 -1.57
N TRP A 3 -22.81 -5.09 -2.74
CA TRP A 3 -22.25 -6.24 -3.46
C TRP A 3 -20.80 -6.04 -3.88
N TYR A 4 -20.45 -4.84 -4.38
CA TYR A 4 -19.08 -4.50 -4.73
C TYR A 4 -18.21 -4.53 -3.47
N VAL A 5 -18.59 -3.85 -2.39
CA VAL A 5 -17.81 -3.84 -1.12
C VAL A 5 -17.56 -5.27 -0.59
N ARG A 6 -18.56 -6.17 -0.70
CA ARG A 6 -18.44 -7.57 -0.28
C ARG A 6 -17.48 -8.39 -1.15
N HIS A 7 -17.40 -8.12 -2.45
CA HIS A 7 -16.54 -8.83 -3.39
C HIS A 7 -15.30 -8.01 -3.80
N GLN A 8 -15.16 -6.81 -3.25
CA GLN A 8 -14.16 -5.82 -3.64
C GLN A 8 -12.78 -6.42 -3.48
N TRP A 9 -12.55 -7.13 -2.38
CA TRP A 9 -11.30 -7.84 -2.15
C TRP A 9 -10.96 -8.82 -3.27
N GLN A 10 -11.91 -9.66 -3.69
CA GLN A 10 -11.71 -10.64 -4.76
C GLN A 10 -11.52 -9.97 -6.14
N ILE A 11 -12.30 -8.93 -6.42
CA ILE A 11 -12.25 -8.18 -7.68
C ILE A 11 -10.94 -7.38 -7.77
N ASP A 12 -10.55 -6.70 -6.70
CA ASP A 12 -9.31 -5.93 -6.61
C ASP A 12 -8.11 -6.88 -6.72
N LEU A 13 -8.03 -7.94 -5.89
CA LEU A 13 -6.91 -8.89 -5.93
C LEU A 13 -6.74 -9.59 -7.28
N LEU A 14 -7.84 -10.05 -7.89
CA LEU A 14 -7.76 -10.93 -9.06
C LEU A 14 -7.78 -10.15 -10.38
N ILE A 15 -8.47 -9.00 -10.44
CA ILE A 15 -8.82 -8.31 -11.69
C ILE A 15 -8.31 -6.85 -11.70
N LEU A 16 -8.80 -6.00 -10.79
CA LEU A 16 -8.61 -4.54 -10.83
C LEU A 16 -7.22 -4.08 -10.37
N GLY A 17 -6.57 -4.82 -9.48
CA GLY A 17 -5.25 -4.47 -8.95
C GLY A 17 -4.15 -4.41 -10.02
N ARG A 18 -4.27 -5.17 -11.10
CA ARG A 18 -3.24 -5.28 -12.15
C ARG A 18 -3.22 -4.07 -13.08
N PHE A 19 -4.30 -3.91 -13.84
CA PHE A 19 -4.41 -2.87 -14.86
C PHE A 19 -4.75 -1.52 -14.23
N GLY A 20 -5.47 -1.52 -13.11
CA GLY A 20 -5.82 -0.32 -12.38
C GLY A 20 -4.59 0.40 -11.81
N MET A 21 -3.64 -0.32 -11.21
CA MET A 21 -2.41 0.31 -10.70
C MET A 21 -1.52 0.83 -11.82
N ILE A 22 -1.26 0.01 -12.85
CA ILE A 22 -0.44 0.44 -14.00
C ILE A 22 -1.08 1.68 -14.66
N GLY A 23 -2.38 1.63 -14.93
CA GLY A 23 -3.12 2.75 -15.53
C GLY A 23 -3.09 4.01 -14.65
N LYS A 24 -3.37 3.89 -13.34
CA LYS A 24 -3.30 5.01 -12.40
C LYS A 24 -1.90 5.61 -12.33
N THR A 25 -0.86 4.79 -12.31
CA THR A 25 0.54 5.25 -12.29
C THR A 25 0.88 5.99 -13.58
N ILE A 26 0.48 5.48 -14.75
CA ILE A 26 0.69 6.17 -16.03
C ILE A 26 -0.05 7.52 -16.05
N VAL A 27 -1.33 7.54 -15.69
CA VAL A 27 -2.15 8.77 -15.70
C VAL A 27 -1.60 9.80 -14.72
N ARG A 28 -1.31 9.42 -13.47
CA ARG A 28 -0.77 10.33 -12.45
C ARG A 28 0.65 10.79 -12.79
N GLY A 29 1.50 9.88 -13.28
CA GLY A 29 2.85 10.21 -13.75
C GLY A 29 2.82 11.22 -14.89
N TRP A 30 1.91 11.04 -15.86
CA TRP A 30 1.70 12.01 -16.94
C TRP A 30 1.19 13.35 -16.42
N GLN A 31 0.20 13.36 -15.53
CA GLN A 31 -0.34 14.58 -14.93
C GLN A 31 0.72 15.37 -14.15
N LEU A 32 1.48 14.70 -13.28
CA LEU A 32 2.60 15.29 -12.53
C LEU A 32 3.73 15.73 -13.46
N GLY A 33 3.97 15.02 -14.56
CA GLY A 33 4.95 15.39 -15.57
C GLY A 33 4.65 16.72 -16.27
N LYS A 34 3.39 17.18 -16.26
CA LYS A 34 3.01 18.52 -16.77
C LYS A 34 3.50 19.65 -15.87
N THR A 35 3.59 19.41 -14.57
CA THR A 35 4.02 20.41 -13.58
C THR A 35 5.47 20.24 -13.15
N MET A 36 6.03 19.03 -13.27
CA MET A 36 7.38 18.68 -12.81
C MET A 36 8.17 17.98 -13.93
N PRO A 37 9.00 18.72 -14.71
CA PRO A 37 9.75 18.16 -15.84
C PRO A 37 10.73 17.03 -15.46
N ALA A 38 11.22 17.03 -14.21
CA ALA A 38 12.05 15.95 -13.69
C ALA A 38 11.31 14.61 -13.68
N ILE A 39 10.03 14.59 -13.28
CA ILE A 39 9.20 13.38 -13.26
C ILE A 39 9.04 12.83 -14.67
N ARG A 40 8.84 13.68 -15.68
CA ARG A 40 8.72 13.24 -17.07
C ARG A 40 9.98 12.53 -17.57
N ARG A 41 11.18 13.05 -17.22
CA ARG A 41 12.46 12.44 -17.60
C ARG A 41 12.65 11.08 -16.95
N VAL A 42 12.40 10.98 -15.64
CA VAL A 42 12.48 9.72 -14.89
C VAL A 42 11.48 8.71 -15.44
N PHE A 43 10.22 9.13 -15.62
CA PHE A 43 9.18 8.26 -16.16
C PHE A 43 9.51 7.73 -17.56
N LEU A 44 10.06 8.58 -18.45
CA LEU A 44 10.49 8.14 -19.77
C LEU A 44 11.68 7.17 -19.70
N PHE A 45 12.65 7.46 -18.84
CA PHE A 45 13.79 6.58 -18.62
C PHE A 45 13.33 5.20 -18.13
N ASP A 46 12.45 5.16 -17.12
CA ASP A 46 11.87 3.93 -16.59
C ASP A 46 11.12 3.16 -17.68
N ALA A 47 10.30 3.84 -18.49
CA ALA A 47 9.57 3.21 -19.59
C ALA A 47 10.51 2.59 -20.63
N ILE A 48 11.56 3.31 -21.03
CA ILE A 48 12.57 2.81 -21.98
C ILE A 48 13.30 1.62 -21.38
N ALA A 49 13.77 1.72 -20.14
CA ALA A 49 14.48 0.64 -19.45
C ALA A 49 13.62 -0.61 -19.33
N ILE A 50 12.35 -0.48 -18.95
CA ILE A 50 11.39 -1.59 -18.88
C ILE A 50 11.22 -2.23 -20.26
N VAL A 51 10.95 -1.46 -21.31
CA VAL A 51 10.78 -2.00 -22.67
C VAL A 51 12.05 -2.71 -23.15
N LEU A 52 13.22 -2.13 -22.92
CA LEU A 52 14.49 -2.74 -23.33
C LEU A 52 14.74 -4.07 -22.61
N VAL A 53 14.55 -4.12 -21.29
CA VAL A 53 14.73 -5.35 -20.50
C VAL A 53 13.73 -6.42 -20.94
N GLN A 54 12.45 -6.05 -21.06
CA GLN A 54 11.39 -7.00 -21.41
C GLN A 54 11.54 -7.53 -22.84
N THR A 55 11.90 -6.67 -23.80
CA THR A 55 12.14 -7.11 -25.19
C THR A 55 13.38 -7.98 -25.29
N SER A 56 14.45 -7.68 -24.53
CA SER A 56 15.66 -8.51 -24.47
C SER A 56 15.35 -9.91 -23.91
N CYS A 57 14.66 -9.99 -22.76
CA CYS A 57 14.28 -11.27 -22.16
C CYS A 57 13.33 -12.07 -23.06
N LEU A 58 12.34 -11.41 -23.68
CA LEU A 58 11.43 -12.06 -24.62
C LEU A 58 12.17 -12.59 -25.86
N THR A 59 13.09 -11.80 -26.41
CA THR A 59 13.92 -12.20 -27.55
C THR A 59 14.73 -13.45 -27.22
N VAL A 60 15.43 -13.47 -26.07
CA VAL A 60 16.16 -14.65 -25.60
C VAL A 60 15.22 -15.85 -25.43
N ALA A 61 14.03 -15.66 -24.86
CA ALA A 61 13.06 -16.75 -24.68
C ALA A 61 12.55 -17.31 -26.02
N VAL A 62 12.37 -16.48 -27.04
CA VAL A 62 11.98 -16.92 -28.39
C VAL A 62 13.13 -17.66 -29.08
N LEU A 63 14.34 -17.09 -29.06
CA LEU A 63 15.52 -17.68 -29.68
C LEU A 63 15.93 -19.02 -29.05
N THR A 64 15.63 -19.23 -27.76
CA THR A 64 15.90 -20.48 -27.03
C THR A 64 14.71 -21.44 -27.00
N HIS A 65 13.62 -21.15 -27.71
CA HIS A 65 12.39 -21.95 -27.72
C HIS A 65 11.77 -22.18 -26.33
N HIS A 66 11.88 -21.18 -25.44
CA HIS A 66 11.36 -21.20 -24.07
C HIS A 66 10.24 -20.17 -23.84
N LEU A 67 9.60 -19.66 -24.90
CA LEU A 67 8.52 -18.67 -24.83
C LEU A 67 7.44 -19.04 -23.82
N TRP A 68 6.97 -20.29 -23.82
CA TRP A 68 5.92 -20.72 -22.87
C TRP A 68 6.37 -20.65 -21.41
N ARG A 69 7.61 -21.07 -21.12
CA ARG A 69 8.18 -20.99 -19.77
C ARG A 69 8.29 -19.54 -19.30
N TYR A 70 8.68 -18.64 -20.20
CA TYR A 70 8.73 -17.21 -19.94
C TYR A 70 7.35 -16.62 -19.61
N LEU A 71 6.32 -16.94 -20.39
CA LEU A 71 4.95 -16.48 -20.15
C LEU A 71 4.38 -17.02 -18.83
N VAL A 72 4.57 -18.30 -18.54
CA VAL A 72 4.13 -18.92 -17.28
C VAL A 72 4.89 -18.33 -16.09
N PHE A 73 6.20 -18.11 -16.22
CA PHE A 73 6.99 -17.44 -15.19
C PHE A 73 6.43 -16.06 -14.85
N TRP A 74 6.15 -15.22 -15.86
CA TRP A 74 5.56 -13.90 -15.64
C TRP A 74 4.17 -13.97 -15.04
N LEU A 75 3.34 -14.92 -15.48
CA LEU A 75 2.03 -15.13 -14.88
C LEU A 75 2.18 -15.47 -13.40
N ILE A 76 3.02 -16.43 -13.02
CA ILE A 76 3.22 -16.83 -11.63
C ILE A 76 3.78 -15.68 -10.81
N LEU A 77 4.85 -15.03 -11.29
CA LEU A 77 5.49 -13.91 -10.60
C LEU A 77 4.48 -12.80 -10.32
N GLU A 78 3.70 -12.43 -11.33
CA GLU A 78 2.70 -11.37 -11.21
C GLU A 78 1.54 -11.78 -10.30
N ARG A 79 1.06 -13.03 -10.35
CA ARG A 79 0.03 -13.52 -9.43
C ARG A 79 0.53 -13.52 -7.98
N VAL A 80 1.74 -14.00 -7.73
CA VAL A 80 2.29 -14.10 -6.37
C VAL A 80 2.58 -12.71 -5.79
N ILE A 81 3.34 -11.87 -6.51
CA ILE A 81 3.69 -10.53 -6.04
C ILE A 81 2.45 -9.64 -5.95
N GLY A 82 1.55 -9.72 -6.94
CA GLY A 82 0.32 -8.94 -6.98
C GLY A 82 -0.60 -9.27 -5.80
N VAL A 83 -0.74 -10.54 -5.43
CA VAL A 83 -1.53 -10.94 -4.25
C VAL A 83 -0.88 -10.45 -2.96
N LEU A 84 0.43 -10.62 -2.81
CA LEU A 84 1.15 -10.21 -1.59
C LEU A 84 1.07 -8.71 -1.35
N ILE A 85 1.33 -7.89 -2.38
CA ILE A 85 1.31 -6.42 -2.25
C ILE A 85 -0.11 -5.93 -1.98
N GLN A 86 -1.12 -6.44 -2.69
CA GLN A 86 -2.49 -5.99 -2.49
C GLN A 86 -3.07 -6.44 -1.15
N ALA A 87 -2.78 -7.66 -0.71
CA ALA A 87 -3.19 -8.13 0.61
C ALA A 87 -2.58 -7.25 1.72
N ARG A 88 -1.30 -6.91 1.58
CA ARG A 88 -0.61 -5.99 2.48
C ARG A 88 -1.23 -4.60 2.48
N ASP A 89 -1.33 -3.95 1.32
CA ASP A 89 -1.89 -2.61 1.17
C ASP A 89 -3.30 -2.53 1.75
N HIS A 90 -4.12 -3.55 1.43
CA HIS A 90 -5.45 -3.66 2.00
C HIS A 90 -5.39 -3.75 3.52
N LEU A 91 -4.64 -4.68 4.09
CA LEU A 91 -4.57 -4.85 5.56
C LEU A 91 -4.11 -3.57 6.28
N GLU A 92 -3.09 -2.92 5.72
CA GLU A 92 -2.48 -1.73 6.30
C GLU A 92 -3.38 -0.50 6.21
N HIS A 93 -4.32 -0.44 5.27
CA HIS A 93 -5.24 0.69 5.08
C HIS A 93 -6.71 0.38 5.43
N TYR A 94 -7.06 -0.89 5.67
CA TYR A 94 -8.45 -1.32 5.87
C TYR A 94 -9.07 -0.64 7.08
N GLY A 95 -10.16 0.09 6.84
CA GLY A 95 -10.89 0.80 7.89
C GLY A 95 -10.12 1.96 8.53
N MET A 96 -8.97 2.37 7.97
CA MET A 96 -8.13 3.42 8.56
C MET A 96 -8.33 4.79 7.92
N TRP A 97 -8.99 4.89 6.76
CA TRP A 97 -9.18 6.17 6.10
C TRP A 97 -9.94 7.16 6.98
N SER A 98 -9.27 8.26 7.31
CA SER A 98 -9.84 9.39 8.02
C SER A 98 -9.08 10.65 7.66
N GLN A 99 -9.80 11.76 7.54
CA GLN A 99 -9.15 13.07 7.43
C GLN A 99 -8.80 13.55 8.85
N ALA A 100 -7.65 14.20 9.01
CA ALA A 100 -7.26 14.83 10.26
C ALA A 100 -6.82 16.28 10.03
N ALA A 101 -6.44 16.98 11.11
CA ALA A 101 -5.96 18.35 11.05
C ALA A 101 -4.58 18.43 10.33
N GLY A 102 -4.61 18.50 9.01
CA GLY A 102 -3.43 18.62 8.16
C GLY A 102 -3.01 17.32 7.47
N HIS A 103 -2.13 17.45 6.47
CA HIS A 103 -1.75 16.33 5.63
C HIS A 103 -0.89 15.29 6.37
N GLN A 104 0.07 15.70 7.20
CA GLN A 104 0.90 14.74 7.96
C GLN A 104 0.05 13.90 8.91
N LEU A 105 -0.84 14.54 9.66
CA LEU A 105 -1.69 13.83 10.62
C LEU A 105 -2.68 12.89 9.91
N THR A 106 -3.17 13.29 8.74
CA THR A 106 -3.97 12.43 7.86
C THR A 106 -3.17 11.21 7.41
N GLN A 107 -1.90 11.37 6.99
CA GLN A 107 -1.05 10.23 6.59
C GLN A 107 -0.72 9.29 7.76
N LEU A 108 -0.52 9.84 8.97
CA LEU A 108 -0.28 9.05 10.18
C LEU A 108 -1.48 8.16 10.53
N TYR A 109 -2.71 8.67 10.42
CA TYR A 109 -3.91 7.93 10.82
C TYR A 109 -4.60 7.15 9.70
N SER A 110 -4.24 7.38 8.42
CA SER A 110 -4.84 6.68 7.28
C SER A 110 -4.30 5.26 7.06
N SER A 111 -3.44 4.78 7.95
CA SER A 111 -2.85 3.44 7.90
C SER A 111 -2.54 2.91 9.30
N ARG A 112 -2.29 1.60 9.40
CA ARG A 112 -1.85 0.93 10.62
C ARG A 112 -0.40 0.45 10.53
N ASN A 113 0.24 0.39 11.68
CA ASN A 113 1.50 -0.31 11.88
C ASN A 113 1.21 -1.75 12.31
N LEU A 114 2.21 -2.62 12.22
CA LEU A 114 2.08 -4.01 12.63
C LEU A 114 3.31 -4.44 13.45
N ALA A 115 3.04 -5.07 14.60
CA ALA A 115 4.06 -5.75 15.40
C ALA A 115 4.42 -7.07 14.71
N MET A 116 5.68 -7.22 14.30
CA MET A 116 6.15 -8.40 13.57
C MET A 116 7.52 -8.86 14.05
N HIS A 117 7.77 -10.15 13.86
CA HIS A 117 9.11 -10.69 13.99
C HIS A 117 10.06 -10.02 12.98
N PRO A 118 11.32 -9.69 13.35
CA PRO A 118 12.25 -8.97 12.48
C PRO A 118 12.46 -9.58 11.09
N MET A 119 12.43 -10.92 10.99
CA MET A 119 12.52 -11.61 9.69
C MET A 119 11.33 -11.30 8.78
N VAL A 120 10.11 -11.30 9.34
CA VAL A 120 8.90 -10.98 8.57
C VAL A 120 8.91 -9.50 8.18
N ALA A 121 9.29 -8.62 9.12
CA ALA A 121 9.48 -7.21 8.85
C ALA A 121 10.47 -6.99 7.69
N TRP A 122 11.63 -7.65 7.71
CA TRP A 122 12.62 -7.58 6.64
C TRP A 122 12.07 -8.07 5.29
N LEU A 123 11.37 -9.21 5.27
CA LEU A 123 10.77 -9.76 4.04
C LEU A 123 9.77 -8.80 3.39
N VAL A 124 9.10 -7.94 4.18
CA VAL A 124 8.18 -6.92 3.66
C VAL A 124 8.82 -5.53 3.53
N GLY A 125 10.15 -5.45 3.52
CA GLY A 125 10.91 -4.22 3.30
C GLY A 125 11.07 -3.32 4.53
N GLY A 126 10.88 -3.85 5.73
CA GLY A 126 10.97 -3.11 7.00
C GLY A 126 9.82 -2.12 7.22
N LEU A 127 8.75 -2.23 6.44
CA LEU A 127 7.63 -1.28 6.41
C LEU A 127 6.50 -1.65 7.39
N ASN A 128 6.81 -2.40 8.45
CA ASN A 128 5.84 -2.69 9.50
C ASN A 128 5.46 -1.44 10.33
N TYR A 129 6.17 -0.33 10.13
CA TYR A 129 5.86 1.02 10.62
C TYR A 129 5.25 1.89 9.51
N HIS A 130 4.21 1.38 8.84
CA HIS A 130 3.65 1.95 7.62
C HIS A 130 3.12 3.38 7.78
N SER A 131 2.48 3.69 8.91
CA SER A 131 1.97 5.03 9.21
C SER A 131 3.06 6.09 9.19
N VAL A 132 4.20 5.78 9.81
CA VAL A 132 5.35 6.68 9.87
C VAL A 132 5.98 6.83 8.49
N HIS A 133 6.05 5.75 7.72
CA HIS A 133 6.56 5.79 6.34
C HIS A 133 5.71 6.69 5.44
N HIS A 134 4.38 6.62 5.51
CA HIS A 134 3.49 7.49 4.73
C HIS A 134 3.63 8.97 5.10
N ALA A 135 3.73 9.26 6.40
CA ALA A 135 3.89 10.64 6.87
C ALA A 135 5.28 11.21 6.59
N PHE A 136 6.31 10.36 6.61
CA PHE A 136 7.72 10.74 6.49
C PHE A 136 8.48 9.77 5.56
N PRO A 137 8.18 9.78 4.24
CA PRO A 137 8.71 8.78 3.30
C PRO A 137 10.21 8.86 3.06
N SER A 138 10.86 9.95 3.48
CA SER A 138 12.31 10.12 3.42
C SER A 138 13.07 9.38 4.53
N ILE A 139 12.39 8.89 5.57
CA ILE A 139 13.03 8.13 6.65
C ILE A 139 13.32 6.71 6.13
N PRO A 140 14.58 6.25 6.17
CA PRO A 140 14.92 4.90 5.73
C PRO A 140 14.31 3.85 6.67
N PHE A 141 13.99 2.67 6.13
CA PHE A 141 13.23 1.63 6.84
C PHE A 141 13.87 1.22 8.18
N ASN A 142 15.20 1.20 8.26
CA ASN A 142 15.95 0.85 9.47
C ASN A 142 15.85 1.90 10.59
N ARG A 143 15.37 3.11 10.29
CA ARG A 143 15.14 4.20 11.25
C ARG A 143 13.65 4.36 11.61
N LEU A 144 12.76 3.64 10.95
CA LEU A 144 11.33 3.71 11.25
C LEU A 144 10.96 3.30 12.70
N PRO A 145 11.60 2.31 13.35
CA PRO A 145 11.31 2.00 14.75
C PRO A 145 11.59 3.18 15.69
N GLU A 146 12.72 3.86 15.47
CA GLU A 146 13.12 5.04 16.23
C GLU A 146 12.18 6.21 15.95
N ALA A 147 11.82 6.43 14.68
CA ALA A 147 10.88 7.47 14.27
C ALA A 147 9.48 7.25 14.86
N PHE A 148 9.00 5.99 14.90
CA PHE A 148 7.73 5.64 15.51
C PHE A 148 7.65 6.07 16.98
N ILE A 149 8.67 5.75 17.78
CA ILE A 149 8.73 6.13 19.20
C ILE A 149 8.68 7.66 19.37
N ARG A 150 9.43 8.39 18.53
CA ARG A 150 9.45 9.86 18.56
C ARG A 150 8.10 10.46 18.17
N VAL A 151 7.44 9.91 17.14
CA VAL A 151 6.11 10.34 16.71
C VAL A 151 5.08 10.08 17.82
N GLU A 152 5.06 8.89 18.42
CA GLU A 152 4.19 8.56 19.56
C GLU A 152 4.37 9.56 20.72
N THR A 153 5.62 9.91 21.04
CA THR A 153 5.94 10.91 22.07
C THR A 153 5.31 12.27 21.76
N VAL A 154 5.42 12.73 20.51
CA VAL A 154 4.83 14.01 20.07
C VAL A 154 3.30 13.94 20.11
N LEU A 155 2.70 12.85 19.64
CA LEU A 155 1.25 12.66 19.70
C LEU A 155 0.76 12.73 21.16
N GLN A 156 1.46 12.07 22.08
CA GLN A 156 1.15 12.11 23.50
C GLN A 156 1.26 13.52 24.08
N GLN A 157 2.33 14.26 23.77
CA GLN A 157 2.53 15.65 24.22
C GLN A 157 1.39 16.58 23.77
N HIS A 158 0.82 16.31 22.60
CA HIS A 158 -0.27 17.08 22.03
C HIS A 158 -1.67 16.50 22.34
N HIS A 159 -1.77 15.50 23.23
CA HIS A 159 -3.03 14.83 23.60
C HIS A 159 -3.77 14.24 22.39
N LEU A 160 -3.03 13.75 21.40
CA LEU A 160 -3.55 13.08 20.22
C LEU A 160 -3.56 11.56 20.44
N PRO A 161 -4.48 10.82 19.79
CA PRO A 161 -4.53 9.36 19.89
C PRO A 161 -3.23 8.68 19.41
N ALA A 162 -2.87 7.58 20.08
CA ALA A 162 -1.76 6.74 19.64
C ALA A 162 -2.01 6.15 18.24
N LEU A 163 -0.93 5.87 17.50
CA LEU A 163 -1.01 5.18 16.23
C LEU A 163 -1.47 3.73 16.43
N THR A 164 -2.22 3.22 15.47
CA THR A 164 -2.69 1.83 15.51
C THR A 164 -1.54 0.86 15.25
N VAL A 165 -1.44 -0.18 16.09
CA VAL A 165 -0.47 -1.27 15.96
C VAL A 165 -1.22 -2.61 16.03
N GLY A 166 -1.25 -3.35 14.92
CA GLY A 166 -1.86 -4.68 14.84
C GLY A 166 -0.89 -5.82 15.16
N CYS A 167 -1.40 -7.02 15.43
CA CYS A 167 -0.62 -8.19 15.85
C CYS A 167 -0.07 -9.01 14.67
N GLY A 168 0.60 -8.36 13.71
CA GLY A 168 1.17 -9.01 12.53
C GLY A 168 0.13 -9.41 11.48
N TYR A 169 0.59 -9.91 10.32
CA TYR A 169 -0.29 -10.13 9.16
C TYR A 169 -1.38 -11.18 9.41
N VAL A 170 -1.03 -12.32 10.03
CA VAL A 170 -1.95 -13.45 10.17
C VAL A 170 -3.09 -13.12 11.12
N GLU A 171 -2.76 -12.65 12.32
CA GLU A 171 -3.77 -12.36 13.34
C GLU A 171 -4.64 -11.18 12.91
N GLU A 172 -4.04 -10.15 12.33
CA GLU A 172 -4.79 -8.97 11.90
C GLU A 172 -5.70 -9.27 10.70
N THR A 173 -5.27 -10.15 9.79
CA THR A 173 -6.14 -10.65 8.70
C THR A 173 -7.32 -11.44 9.28
N ARG A 174 -7.06 -12.33 10.25
CA ARG A 174 -8.12 -13.10 10.92
C ARG A 174 -9.11 -12.16 11.63
N ARG A 175 -8.61 -11.18 12.37
CA ARG A 175 -9.42 -10.21 13.12
C ARG A 175 -10.29 -9.37 12.20
N LEU A 176 -9.70 -8.78 11.16
CA LEU A 176 -10.40 -7.88 10.25
C LEU A 176 -11.36 -8.62 9.30
N SER A 177 -11.05 -9.86 8.92
CA SER A 177 -11.99 -10.69 8.14
C SER A 177 -13.26 -11.06 8.93
N ALA A 178 -13.19 -11.11 10.26
CA ALA A 178 -14.34 -11.33 11.12
C ALA A 178 -15.19 -10.05 11.34
N GLN A 179 -14.69 -8.87 10.97
CA GLN A 179 -15.32 -7.57 11.21
C GLN A 179 -15.30 -6.71 9.93
N PRO A 180 -16.08 -7.09 8.89
CA PRO A 180 -16.11 -6.33 7.65
C PRO A 180 -16.68 -4.94 7.89
N SER A 181 -15.96 -3.91 7.47
CA SER A 181 -16.30 -2.50 7.70
C SER A 181 -16.69 -1.78 6.41
N VAL A 182 -17.71 -0.93 6.48
CA VAL A 182 -18.01 0.08 5.46
C VAL A 182 -17.49 1.44 5.95
N ILE A 183 -16.93 2.24 5.04
CA ILE A 183 -16.45 3.59 5.31
C ILE A 183 -17.67 4.53 5.39
N GLU A 184 -18.06 4.99 6.58
CA GLU A 184 -19.14 6.00 6.79
C GLU A 184 -18.73 7.12 7.77
N VAL A 185 -19.03 8.40 7.52
CA VAL A 185 -18.54 9.54 8.33
C VAL A 185 -19.16 9.55 9.72
N ASP A 186 -18.34 9.60 10.78
CA ASP A 186 -18.78 9.77 12.17
C ASP A 186 -18.74 11.26 12.59
N PRO A 187 -19.90 11.90 12.81
CA PRO A 187 -19.98 13.31 13.20
C PRO A 187 -19.54 13.59 14.65
N SER A 188 -19.32 12.58 15.49
CA SER A 188 -18.98 12.73 16.91
C SER A 188 -17.48 12.73 17.22
N ASN A 189 -16.63 12.51 16.22
CA ASN A 189 -15.20 12.30 16.42
C ASN A 189 -14.40 13.61 16.47
N HIS A 190 -13.77 13.90 17.61
CA HIS A 190 -13.04 15.15 17.88
C HIS A 190 -11.76 15.34 17.04
N LEU A 191 -11.29 14.30 16.36
CA LEU A 191 -10.36 14.40 15.23
C LEU A 191 -11.21 14.53 13.97
N THR A 192 -11.45 15.74 13.50
CA THR A 192 -12.43 16.03 12.44
C THR A 192 -12.28 15.14 11.19
N GLY A 193 -13.25 14.25 10.96
CA GLY A 193 -13.41 13.48 9.72
C GLY A 193 -13.11 11.98 9.78
N ARG A 194 -13.18 11.32 10.96
CA ARG A 194 -13.13 9.86 11.04
C ARG A 194 -14.40 9.23 10.50
N TYR A 195 -14.24 8.16 9.73
CA TYR A 195 -15.32 7.29 9.35
C TYR A 195 -15.48 6.20 10.44
N SER A 196 -16.71 5.93 10.89
CA SER A 196 -17.05 4.82 11.78
C SER A 196 -17.11 3.50 11.00
N ILE A 197 -16.46 2.48 11.55
CA ILE A 197 -16.63 1.10 11.11
C ILE A 197 -17.89 0.54 11.77
N LEU A 198 -18.95 0.36 10.99
CA LEU A 198 -20.11 -0.42 11.41
C LEU A 198 -19.81 -1.91 11.19
N ASN A 199 -19.88 -2.70 12.25
CA ASN A 199 -19.89 -4.15 12.16
C ASN A 199 -21.29 -4.58 11.69
N LEU A 200 -21.37 -5.25 10.54
CA LEU A 200 -22.60 -5.83 9.99
C LEU A 200 -23.09 -7.03 10.82
#